data_AF-A0A5C4RPM4-F1
#
_entry.id   AF-A0A5C4RPM4-F1
#
_cell.length_a   1.000
_cell.length_b   1.000
_cell.length_c   1.000
_cell.angle_alpha   90.00
_cell.angle_beta   90.00
_cell.angle_gamma   90.00
#
_symmetry.space_group_name_H-M   'P 1'
#
loop_
_entity.id
_entity.type
_entity.pdbx_description
1 polymer ?
#
loop_
_entity_poly.entity_id
_entity_poly.type
_entity_poly.pdbx_seq_one_letter_code
_entity_poly.pdbx_strand_id
1 'polypeptide(L)'
;MTDLFKGEWLRFRLWALLAGVANLIVLGFLTRMVDMAQQPLLVYQVFAAVYAVAGALLGLYQMGTYRKPNHWLNLLHRPLHRLRIAGALAGAGVLLLLAATALPIVLVAAAQETMTARVVDLRHWGLPIAAWLIAVSGYLAGAYAMVADRRYSFAAFLLPMLFLHAQASGVGMLGVQCAVIAVLAGLLAIAFKPDPAAPPRNAAAVLAVALPVQLGAYFLMWMLGFGVELAWTASGSHPLNTPEPPKGGYVESDRAEGRDILLLGIENNRDPEAALWREQIALSDVYTLYPLRELPVRNSLTNPSPLELGDDRNNLWMVYSHDRARFVTRGLRDRRARGELGVGEQQAAFPAPTMPFGAVYLFNAQAAYQYDDEQQLMFERFRLPAGEVMAVPPEPAGDNMVVMSDRAAYFYPGREAMSGLDLLQPLMRVPMPGHVGHLGRVDLIELLDGYLVSFTYTWGAWTGELQHPYQVVLRVDGQGQALEVARRAIRKDLPAAYTDRNTWLSPVLRAICGGAKSLFAADDPLKAKPQPVSRSILALAAVGCLLSLLGAIWLSARQPHSPRARWAWVLLCGLVGLPALVSLWLMYPRRDTLPVAAPGALPATA
;
A
#
# COMPACT_ATOMS: atom_id res chain seq x y z
N MET A 1 34.05 20.51 10.86
CA MET A 1 32.74 19.88 10.54
C MET A 1 31.91 20.84 9.70
N THR A 2 31.75 22.07 10.18
CA THR A 2 31.14 23.21 9.49
C THR A 2 31.70 23.44 8.09
N ASP A 3 33.02 23.36 7.89
CA ASP A 3 33.62 23.66 6.57
C ASP A 3 33.31 22.60 5.51
N LEU A 4 33.27 21.33 5.89
CA LEU A 4 32.92 20.24 4.97
C LEU A 4 31.45 20.32 4.56
N PHE A 5 30.57 20.55 5.54
CA PHE A 5 29.15 20.77 5.31
C PHE A 5 28.92 21.99 4.41
N LYS A 6 29.55 23.14 4.73
CA LYS A 6 29.43 24.38 3.96
C LYS A 6 29.96 24.22 2.54
N GLY A 7 31.08 23.52 2.36
CA GLY A 7 31.66 23.24 1.06
C GLY A 7 30.69 22.46 0.15
N GLU A 8 30.09 21.40 0.67
CA GLU A 8 29.12 20.60 -0.09
C GLU A 8 27.81 21.34 -0.34
N TRP A 9 27.32 22.11 0.63
CA TRP A 9 26.17 23.00 0.44
C TRP A 9 26.42 23.98 -0.71
N LEU A 10 27.57 24.68 -0.70
CA LEU A 10 27.92 25.66 -1.74
C LEU A 10 28.09 25.02 -3.11
N ARG A 11 28.60 23.78 -3.18
CA ARG A 11 28.80 23.04 -4.42
C ARG A 11 27.48 22.77 -5.16
N PHE A 12 26.41 22.47 -4.43
CA PHE A 12 25.14 22.06 -5.02
C PHE A 12 24.04 23.14 -4.95
N ARG A 13 24.28 24.27 -4.27
CA ARG A 13 23.27 25.32 -4.05
C ARG A 13 22.53 25.77 -5.31
N LEU A 14 23.25 25.96 -6.42
CA LEU A 14 22.67 26.46 -7.66
C LEU A 14 21.72 25.42 -8.26
N TRP A 15 22.14 24.17 -8.30
CA TRP A 15 21.32 23.06 -8.79
C TRP A 15 20.10 22.81 -7.93
N ALA A 16 20.24 22.88 -6.61
CA ALA A 16 19.11 22.77 -5.68
C ALA A 16 18.11 23.92 -5.86
N LEU A 17 18.60 25.15 -6.07
CA LEU A 17 17.75 26.32 -6.34
C LEU A 17 17.02 26.18 -7.68
N LEU A 18 17.71 25.79 -8.75
CA LEU A 18 17.08 25.55 -10.06
C LEU A 18 16.03 24.44 -9.99
N ALA A 19 16.32 23.33 -9.29
CA ALA A 19 15.36 22.26 -9.08
C ALA A 19 14.15 22.72 -8.25
N GLY A 20 14.36 23.51 -7.20
CA GLY A 20 13.29 24.10 -6.39
C GLY A 20 12.39 25.05 -7.20
N VAL A 21 12.97 25.89 -8.05
CA VAL A 21 12.21 26.77 -8.96
C VAL A 21 11.43 25.96 -9.99
N ALA A 22 12.03 24.94 -10.60
CA ALA A 22 11.34 24.07 -11.54
C ALA A 22 10.16 23.34 -10.87
N ASN A 23 10.36 22.82 -9.66
CA ASN A 23 9.32 22.19 -8.87
C ASN A 23 8.18 23.18 -8.55
N LEU A 24 8.52 24.41 -8.14
CA LEU A 24 7.54 25.47 -7.88
C LEU A 24 6.71 25.81 -9.12
N ILE A 25 7.33 25.88 -10.31
CA ILE A 25 6.63 26.12 -11.58
C ILE A 25 5.64 24.99 -11.87
N VAL A 26 6.07 23.73 -11.74
CA VAL A 26 5.21 22.55 -11.96
C VAL A 26 4.03 22.55 -10.98
N LEU A 27 4.29 22.75 -9.69
CA LEU A 27 3.24 22.81 -8.66
C LEU A 27 2.28 23.99 -8.87
N GLY A 28 2.81 25.15 -9.27
CA GLY A 28 2.00 26.33 -9.62
C GLY A 28 1.11 26.10 -10.83
N PHE A 29 1.64 25.44 -11.87
CA PHE A 29 0.86 25.04 -13.04
C PHE A 29 -0.25 24.05 -12.67
N LEU A 30 0.09 22.97 -11.96
CA LEU A 30 -0.89 21.95 -11.58
C LEU A 30 -1.95 22.48 -10.62
N THR A 31 -1.58 23.39 -9.71
CA THR A 31 -2.53 24.13 -8.87
C THR A 31 -3.58 24.88 -9.69
N ARG A 32 -3.26 25.34 -10.91
CA ARG A 32 -4.25 25.97 -11.77
C ARG A 32 -5.19 24.98 -12.46
N MET A 33 -4.72 23.76 -12.74
CA MET A 33 -5.51 22.71 -13.37
C MET A 33 -6.43 22.01 -12.38
N VAL A 34 -5.92 21.66 -11.20
CA VAL A 34 -6.62 20.84 -10.21
C VAL A 34 -6.40 21.37 -8.79
N ASP A 35 -7.26 20.95 -7.87
CA ASP A 35 -7.06 21.21 -6.44
C ASP A 35 -6.05 20.21 -5.87
N MET A 36 -4.79 20.61 -5.80
CA MET A 36 -3.68 19.75 -5.39
C MET A 36 -3.87 19.19 -3.97
N ALA A 37 -4.59 19.88 -3.10
CA ALA A 37 -4.86 19.44 -1.73
C ALA A 37 -5.85 18.26 -1.66
N GLN A 38 -6.68 18.08 -2.69
CA GLN A 38 -7.76 17.09 -2.71
C GLN A 38 -7.47 15.86 -3.56
N GLN A 39 -6.26 15.75 -4.12
CA GLN A 39 -5.93 14.68 -5.06
C GLN A 39 -5.91 13.28 -4.40
N PRO A 40 -6.23 12.22 -5.15
CA PRO A 40 -6.15 10.86 -4.67
C PRO A 40 -4.70 10.42 -4.44
N LEU A 41 -4.53 9.37 -3.61
CA LEU A 41 -3.22 8.82 -3.25
C LEU A 41 -2.29 8.57 -4.46
N LEU A 42 -2.83 8.07 -5.57
CA LEU A 42 -2.05 7.75 -6.77
C LEU A 42 -1.28 8.98 -7.30
N VAL A 43 -1.89 10.16 -7.31
CA VAL A 43 -1.24 11.39 -7.78
C VAL A 43 -0.05 11.71 -6.88
N TYR A 44 -0.24 11.65 -5.56
CA TYR A 44 0.85 11.87 -4.61
C TYR A 44 1.95 10.81 -4.69
N GLN A 45 1.62 9.55 -5.03
CA GLN A 45 2.62 8.50 -5.26
C GLN A 45 3.51 8.81 -6.46
N VAL A 46 2.98 9.42 -7.53
CA VAL A 46 3.79 9.86 -8.68
C VAL A 46 4.80 10.94 -8.26
N PHE A 47 4.36 11.95 -7.51
CA PHE A 47 5.27 12.96 -6.96
C PHE A 47 6.31 12.35 -6.02
N ALA A 48 5.88 11.46 -5.13
CA ALA A 48 6.76 10.75 -4.22
C ALA A 48 7.83 9.95 -4.98
N ALA A 49 7.48 9.27 -6.07
CA ALA A 49 8.42 8.54 -6.92
C ALA A 49 9.45 9.49 -7.55
N VAL A 50 9.01 10.63 -8.09
CA VAL A 50 9.92 11.65 -8.66
C VAL A 50 10.87 12.18 -7.59
N TYR A 51 10.38 12.50 -6.39
CA TYR A 51 11.21 12.99 -5.28
C TYR A 51 12.19 11.93 -4.76
N ALA A 52 11.76 10.67 -4.65
CA ALA A 52 12.62 9.56 -4.27
C ALA A 52 13.74 9.37 -5.30
N VAL A 53 13.42 9.42 -6.60
CA VAL A 53 14.41 9.32 -7.69
C VAL A 53 15.37 10.51 -7.68
N ALA A 54 14.87 11.74 -7.52
CA ALA A 54 15.71 12.93 -7.44
C ALA A 54 16.69 12.85 -6.26
N GLY A 55 16.20 12.43 -5.09
CA GLY A 55 17.02 12.13 -3.93
C GLY A 55 18.08 11.08 -4.22
N ALA A 56 17.68 9.94 -4.80
CA ALA A 56 18.58 8.84 -5.17
C ALA A 56 19.69 9.28 -6.12
N LEU A 57 19.36 10.02 -7.17
CA LEU A 57 20.33 10.57 -8.12
C LEU A 57 21.33 11.51 -7.43
N LEU A 58 20.86 12.39 -6.54
CA LEU A 58 21.75 13.24 -5.74
C LEU A 58 22.68 12.41 -4.87
N GLY A 59 22.16 11.40 -4.16
CA GLY A 59 22.95 10.52 -3.29
C GLY A 59 24.01 9.73 -4.06
N LEU A 60 23.62 9.14 -5.20
CA LEU A 60 24.51 8.44 -6.11
C LEU A 60 25.62 9.37 -6.64
N TYR A 61 25.26 10.56 -7.11
CA TYR A 61 26.21 11.51 -7.68
C TYR A 61 27.18 12.08 -6.63
N GLN A 62 26.66 12.51 -5.48
CA GLN A 62 27.46 13.08 -4.41
C GLN A 62 28.47 12.06 -3.89
N MET A 63 28.01 10.87 -3.49
CA MET A 63 28.90 9.82 -2.96
C MET A 63 29.77 9.20 -4.04
N GLY A 64 29.32 9.17 -5.29
CA GLY A 64 30.09 8.66 -6.42
C GLY A 64 31.33 9.49 -6.69
N THR A 65 31.25 10.80 -6.47
CA THR A 65 32.42 11.69 -6.55
C THR A 65 33.48 11.33 -5.50
N TYR A 66 33.05 10.94 -4.30
CA TYR A 66 33.93 10.62 -3.18
C TYR A 66 34.47 9.19 -3.21
N ARG A 67 33.77 8.24 -3.82
CA ARG A 67 34.20 6.83 -3.91
C ARG A 67 35.48 6.63 -4.73
N LYS A 68 35.93 7.62 -5.52
CA LYS A 68 37.22 7.56 -6.23
C LYS A 68 38.35 7.29 -5.22
N PRO A 69 39.23 6.28 -5.43
CA PRO A 69 40.16 5.80 -4.39
C PRO A 69 40.97 6.89 -3.69
N ASN A 70 41.55 7.82 -4.47
CA ASN A 70 42.35 8.92 -3.94
C ASN A 70 41.53 9.91 -3.11
N HIS A 71 40.29 10.19 -3.53
CA HIS A 71 39.39 11.09 -2.81
C HIS A 71 38.84 10.44 -1.55
N TRP A 72 38.51 9.14 -1.60
CA TRP A 72 38.00 8.39 -0.47
C TRP A 72 39.04 8.28 0.65
N LEU A 73 40.28 7.94 0.28
CA LEU A 73 41.39 7.88 1.22
C LEU A 73 41.65 9.27 1.82
N ASN A 74 41.76 10.32 1.00
CA ASN A 74 41.96 11.69 1.51
C ASN A 74 40.84 12.10 2.48
N LEU A 75 39.58 11.80 2.12
CA LEU A 75 38.42 12.10 2.95
C LEU A 75 38.52 11.42 4.32
N LEU A 76 38.87 10.15 4.37
CA LEU A 76 38.97 9.37 5.61
C LEU A 76 40.21 9.67 6.46
N HIS A 77 41.28 10.22 5.88
CA HIS A 77 42.48 10.64 6.61
C HIS A 77 42.34 12.00 7.28
N ARG A 78 41.25 12.73 7.05
CA ARG A 78 40.98 13.97 7.80
C ARG A 78 40.92 13.66 9.30
N PRO A 79 41.38 14.57 10.18
CA PRO A 79 41.39 14.38 11.64
C PRO A 79 39.98 14.54 12.24
N LEU A 80 39.02 13.78 11.70
CA LEU A 80 37.62 13.78 12.07
C LEU A 80 37.13 12.34 12.14
N HIS A 81 36.30 12.04 13.13
CA HIS A 81 35.65 10.75 13.19
C HIS A 81 34.81 10.50 11.92
N ARG A 82 34.91 9.29 11.35
CA ARG A 82 34.23 8.90 10.10
C ARG A 82 32.74 9.24 10.05
N LEU A 83 32.04 9.10 11.18
CA LEU A 83 30.60 9.42 11.25
C LEU A 83 30.32 10.92 11.22
N ARG A 84 31.25 11.76 11.69
CA ARG A 84 31.14 13.22 11.55
C ARG A 84 31.32 13.65 10.11
N ILE A 85 32.16 12.94 9.36
CA ILE A 85 32.34 13.15 7.92
C ILE A 85 31.07 12.75 7.18
N ALA A 86 30.60 11.52 7.39
CA ALA A 86 29.36 11.03 6.80
C ALA A 86 28.16 11.96 7.12
N GLY A 87 28.02 12.36 8.38
CA GLY A 87 26.96 13.28 8.83
C GLY A 87 27.06 14.67 8.20
N ALA A 88 28.26 15.21 8.00
CA ALA A 88 28.43 16.51 7.34
C ALA A 88 28.06 16.45 5.84
N LEU A 89 28.44 15.39 5.13
CA LEU A 89 28.09 15.19 3.71
C LEU A 89 26.58 14.94 3.54
N ALA A 90 26.04 14.02 4.33
CA ALA A 90 24.62 13.67 4.32
C ALA A 90 23.74 14.84 4.74
N GLY A 91 24.13 15.55 5.80
CA GLY A 91 23.40 16.72 6.28
C GLY A 91 23.30 17.83 5.22
N ALA A 92 24.36 18.06 4.44
CA ALA A 92 24.31 19.01 3.34
C ALA A 92 23.31 18.57 2.26
N GLY A 93 23.34 17.29 1.86
CA GLY A 93 22.38 16.70 0.91
C GLY A 93 20.93 16.82 1.40
N VAL A 94 20.69 16.47 2.66
CA VAL A 94 19.37 16.56 3.31
C VAL A 94 18.80 17.99 3.28
N LEU A 95 19.62 18.99 3.58
CA LEU A 95 19.19 20.39 3.52
C LEU A 95 18.95 20.86 2.08
N LEU A 96 19.71 20.38 1.10
CA LEU A 96 19.52 20.75 -0.31
C LEU A 96 18.18 20.21 -0.82
N LEU A 97 17.83 18.99 -0.40
CA LEU A 97 16.52 18.40 -0.71
C LEU A 97 15.38 19.16 -0.04
N LEU A 98 15.58 19.67 1.18
CA LEU A 98 14.58 20.52 1.85
C LEU A 98 14.26 21.75 1.00
N ALA A 99 15.28 22.43 0.49
CA ALA A 99 15.11 23.58 -0.38
C ALA A 99 14.49 23.23 -1.75
N ALA A 100 14.80 22.06 -2.32
CA ALA A 100 14.30 21.65 -3.63
C ALA A 100 12.88 21.04 -3.60
N THR A 101 12.45 20.47 -2.47
CA THR A 101 11.19 19.70 -2.36
C THR A 101 10.19 20.34 -1.40
N ALA A 102 10.50 20.43 -0.10
CA ALA A 102 9.57 20.95 0.90
C ALA A 102 9.27 22.44 0.70
N LEU A 103 10.29 23.27 0.47
CA LEU A 103 10.10 24.72 0.36
C LEU A 103 9.12 25.12 -0.77
N PRO A 104 9.22 24.59 -2.01
CA PRO A 104 8.22 24.84 -3.04
C PRO A 104 6.79 24.45 -2.63
N ILE A 105 6.62 23.32 -1.94
CA ILE A 105 5.29 22.86 -1.49
C ILE A 105 4.74 23.81 -0.41
N VAL A 106 5.57 24.23 0.55
CA VAL A 106 5.22 25.23 1.57
C VAL A 106 4.77 26.54 0.92
N LEU A 107 5.51 27.02 -0.08
CA LEU A 107 5.16 28.27 -0.78
C LEU A 107 3.81 28.17 -1.50
N VAL A 108 3.54 27.04 -2.16
CA VAL A 108 2.25 26.81 -2.83
C VAL A 108 1.11 26.67 -1.82
N ALA A 109 1.30 25.93 -0.73
CA ALA A 109 0.30 25.78 0.32
C ALA A 109 -0.02 27.13 0.97
N ALA A 110 1.00 27.93 1.32
CA ALA A 110 0.84 29.27 1.86
C ALA A 110 0.13 30.21 0.88
N ALA A 111 0.47 30.16 -0.41
CA ALA A 111 -0.22 30.93 -1.44
C ALA A 111 -1.70 30.50 -1.59
N GLN A 112 -1.99 29.20 -1.54
CA GLN A 112 -3.37 28.69 -1.58
C GLN A 112 -4.17 29.16 -0.36
N GLU A 113 -3.60 29.08 0.84
CA GLU A 113 -4.27 29.47 2.07
C GLU A 113 -4.54 30.99 2.13
N THR A 114 -3.58 31.80 1.70
CA THR A 114 -3.67 33.28 1.85
C THR A 114 -4.31 33.98 0.66
N MET A 115 -4.22 33.42 -0.55
CA MET A 115 -4.63 34.09 -1.79
C MET A 115 -5.84 33.45 -2.47
N THR A 116 -6.34 32.31 -1.98
CA THR A 116 -7.45 31.59 -2.62
C THR A 116 -8.49 31.11 -1.61
N ALA A 117 -9.68 30.75 -2.08
CA ALA A 117 -10.73 30.13 -1.27
C ALA A 117 -10.59 28.60 -1.18
N ARG A 118 -9.38 28.05 -1.40
CA ARG A 118 -9.12 26.61 -1.30
C ARG A 118 -9.03 26.18 0.15
N VAL A 119 -9.38 24.93 0.40
CA VAL A 119 -9.24 24.32 1.72
C VAL A 119 -7.79 23.92 1.93
N VAL A 120 -7.13 24.55 2.90
CA VAL A 120 -5.81 24.17 3.39
C VAL A 120 -5.94 23.85 4.88
N ASP A 121 -6.27 22.59 5.17
CA ASP A 121 -6.26 22.03 6.54
C ASP A 121 -4.84 21.78 7.07
N LEU A 122 -4.72 21.63 8.40
CA LEU A 122 -3.50 21.30 9.12
C LEU A 122 -2.74 20.10 8.53
N ARG A 123 -3.46 19.09 8.03
CA ARG A 123 -2.86 17.89 7.41
C ARG A 123 -2.01 18.23 6.19
N HIS A 124 -2.35 19.26 5.41
CA HIS A 124 -1.61 19.61 4.19
C HIS A 124 -0.22 20.16 4.51
N TRP A 125 -0.03 20.73 5.70
CA TRP A 125 1.28 21.14 6.20
C TRP A 125 2.22 19.95 6.51
N GLY A 126 1.68 18.73 6.58
CA GLY A 126 2.46 17.50 6.63
C GLY A 126 3.01 17.06 5.26
N LEU A 127 2.44 17.51 4.14
CA LEU A 127 2.87 17.13 2.79
C LEU A 127 4.30 17.58 2.44
N PRO A 128 4.74 18.81 2.75
CA PRO A 128 6.14 19.21 2.58
C PRO A 128 7.11 18.32 3.34
N ILE A 129 6.76 17.95 4.58
CA ILE A 129 7.57 17.08 5.42
C ILE A 129 7.65 15.68 4.79
N ALA A 130 6.51 15.11 4.39
CA ALA A 130 6.48 13.81 3.74
C ALA A 130 7.33 13.77 2.45
N ALA A 131 7.18 14.79 1.58
CA ALA A 131 7.94 14.89 0.34
C ALA A 131 9.45 14.96 0.60
N TRP A 132 9.87 15.75 1.58
CA TRP A 132 11.26 15.86 1.98
C TRP A 132 11.80 14.56 2.56
N LEU A 133 11.07 13.90 3.47
CA LEU A 133 11.48 12.61 4.04
C LEU A 133 11.61 11.53 2.95
N ILE A 134 10.68 11.47 2.00
CA ILE A 134 10.76 10.56 0.85
C ILE A 134 12.01 10.84 0.02
N ALA A 135 12.29 12.11 -0.31
CA ALA A 135 13.51 12.50 -1.02
C ALA A 135 14.78 12.11 -0.24
N VAL A 136 14.80 12.34 1.08
CA VAL A 136 15.91 11.97 1.96
C VAL A 136 16.11 10.45 2.00
N SER A 137 15.04 9.66 2.02
CA SER A 137 15.13 8.20 1.97
C SER A 137 15.75 7.72 0.65
N GLY A 138 15.34 8.30 -0.48
CA GLY A 138 15.94 8.04 -1.79
C GLY A 138 17.42 8.41 -1.80
N TYR A 139 17.76 9.58 -1.25
CA TYR A 139 19.15 10.04 -1.11
C TYR A 139 20.02 9.10 -0.29
N LEU A 140 19.57 8.67 0.89
CA LEU A 140 20.35 7.77 1.73
C LEU A 140 20.48 6.38 1.08
N ALA A 141 19.44 5.88 0.41
CA ALA A 141 19.52 4.64 -0.36
C ALA A 141 20.53 4.75 -1.51
N GLY A 142 20.51 5.84 -2.28
CA GLY A 142 21.48 6.10 -3.34
C GLY A 142 22.91 6.29 -2.82
N ALA A 143 23.08 7.02 -1.72
CA ALA A 143 24.37 7.20 -1.06
C ALA A 143 24.93 5.85 -0.58
N TYR A 144 24.10 5.02 0.07
CA TYR A 144 24.49 3.68 0.49
C TYR A 144 24.83 2.78 -0.70
N ALA A 145 23.97 2.75 -1.72
CA ALA A 145 24.18 1.98 -2.95
C ALA A 145 25.54 2.30 -3.60
N MET A 146 25.91 3.58 -3.57
CA MET A 146 27.16 4.07 -4.11
C MET A 146 28.36 3.78 -3.22
N VAL A 147 28.26 3.79 -1.89
CA VAL A 147 29.41 3.55 -1.00
C VAL A 147 29.66 2.06 -0.77
N ALA A 148 28.62 1.26 -0.54
CA ALA A 148 28.73 -0.15 -0.18
C ALA A 148 29.14 -1.05 -1.37
N ASP A 149 29.27 -2.36 -1.10
CA ASP A 149 29.60 -3.36 -2.11
C ASP A 149 28.49 -3.48 -3.17
N ARG A 150 28.89 -3.38 -4.45
CA ARG A 150 27.97 -3.33 -5.60
C ARG A 150 27.13 -4.60 -5.76
N ARG A 151 27.55 -5.74 -5.20
CA ARG A 151 26.85 -7.02 -5.31
C ARG A 151 25.48 -7.01 -4.66
N TYR A 152 25.31 -6.18 -3.63
CA TYR A 152 24.09 -6.22 -2.81
C TYR A 152 23.60 -4.84 -2.37
N SER A 153 24.37 -3.77 -2.56
CA SER A 153 24.05 -2.44 -2.05
C SER A 153 22.73 -1.86 -2.59
N PHE A 154 22.34 -2.23 -3.82
CA PHE A 154 21.08 -1.82 -4.42
C PHE A 154 19.84 -2.34 -3.69
N ALA A 155 19.97 -3.40 -2.87
CA ALA A 155 18.86 -3.92 -2.09
C ALA A 155 18.30 -2.89 -1.08
N ALA A 156 19.08 -1.86 -0.71
CA ALA A 156 18.61 -0.77 0.13
C ALA A 156 17.46 0.05 -0.49
N PHE A 157 17.32 0.07 -1.82
CA PHE A 157 16.20 0.73 -2.51
C PHE A 157 14.85 0.08 -2.25
N LEU A 158 14.81 -1.14 -1.71
CA LEU A 158 13.56 -1.77 -1.28
C LEU A 158 12.98 -1.17 0.00
N LEU A 159 13.80 -0.49 0.82
CA LEU A 159 13.30 0.11 2.05
C LEU A 159 12.32 1.28 1.77
N PRO A 160 12.64 2.25 0.88
CA PRO A 160 11.65 3.26 0.46
C PRO A 160 10.42 2.68 -0.25
N MET A 161 10.52 1.52 -0.90
CA MET A 161 9.36 0.88 -1.54
C MET A 161 8.28 0.43 -0.53
N LEU A 162 8.64 0.32 0.76
CA LEU A 162 7.66 0.07 1.83
C LEU A 162 6.55 1.13 1.84
N PHE A 163 6.84 2.38 1.44
CA PHE A 163 5.84 3.45 1.46
C PHE A 163 4.66 3.21 0.51
N LEU A 164 4.84 2.42 -0.54
CA LEU A 164 3.76 2.07 -1.47
C LEU A 164 2.80 1.01 -0.90
N HIS A 165 3.20 0.34 0.17
CA HIS A 165 2.46 -0.78 0.75
C HIS A 165 2.13 -0.61 2.23
N ALA A 166 2.62 0.47 2.85
CA ALA A 166 2.32 0.81 4.24
C ALA A 166 0.84 1.15 4.38
N GLN A 167 0.22 0.65 5.45
CA GLN A 167 -1.18 0.90 5.79
C GLN A 167 -1.33 2.09 6.74
N ALA A 168 -0.22 2.65 7.22
CA ALA A 168 -0.23 3.85 8.03
C ALA A 168 -0.64 5.07 7.19
N SER A 169 -1.41 5.96 7.81
CA SER A 169 -1.83 7.24 7.22
C SER A 169 -1.49 8.40 8.14
N GLY A 170 -1.63 9.63 7.65
CA GLY A 170 -1.41 10.83 8.47
C GLY A 170 0.00 10.88 9.08
N VAL A 171 0.05 11.14 10.39
CA VAL A 171 1.30 11.18 11.17
C VAL A 171 1.97 9.81 11.29
N GLY A 172 1.20 8.71 11.31
CA GLY A 172 1.75 7.35 11.36
C GLY A 172 2.65 7.06 10.16
N MET A 173 2.27 7.54 8.97
CA MET A 173 3.07 7.42 7.76
C MET A 173 4.38 8.20 7.83
N LEU A 174 4.37 9.41 8.42
CA LEU A 174 5.61 10.15 8.70
C LEU A 174 6.53 9.36 9.64
N GLY A 175 5.95 8.66 10.63
CA GLY A 175 6.68 7.72 11.49
C GLY A 175 7.37 6.59 10.72
N VAL A 176 6.67 5.97 9.75
CA VAL A 176 7.26 4.94 8.87
C VAL A 176 8.42 5.51 8.05
N GLN A 177 8.26 6.72 7.48
CA GLN A 177 9.32 7.38 6.70
C GLN A 177 10.55 7.67 7.56
N CYS A 178 10.37 8.18 8.78
CA CYS A 178 11.44 8.40 9.74
C CYS A 178 12.15 7.09 10.14
N ALA A 179 11.41 6.00 10.35
CA ALA A 179 12.00 4.69 10.66
C ALA A 179 12.87 4.18 9.50
N VAL A 180 12.39 4.29 8.25
CA VAL A 180 13.16 3.91 7.06
C VAL A 180 14.42 4.76 6.91
N ILE A 181 14.32 6.09 7.13
CA ILE A 181 15.48 6.99 7.11
C ILE A 181 16.49 6.60 8.19
N ALA A 182 16.05 6.27 9.40
CA ALA A 182 16.94 5.84 10.48
C ALA A 182 17.70 4.56 10.12
N VAL A 183 17.02 3.57 9.53
CA VAL A 183 17.65 2.34 9.03
C VAL A 183 18.66 2.66 7.93
N LEU A 184 18.29 3.45 6.92
CA LEU A 184 19.17 3.83 5.81
C LEU A 184 20.40 4.64 6.28
N ALA A 185 20.22 5.56 7.22
CA ALA A 185 21.31 6.31 7.84
C ALA A 185 22.26 5.37 8.61
N GLY A 186 21.72 4.39 9.33
CA GLY A 186 22.49 3.33 9.98
C GLY A 186 23.29 2.49 8.98
N LEU A 187 22.67 2.09 7.86
CA LEU A 187 23.34 1.36 6.78
C LEU A 187 24.49 2.17 6.17
N LEU A 188 24.26 3.45 5.88
CA LEU A 188 25.29 4.36 5.37
C LEU A 188 26.44 4.51 6.38
N ALA A 189 26.14 4.65 7.68
CA ALA A 189 27.15 4.72 8.73
C ALA A 189 27.99 3.44 8.83
N ILE A 190 27.40 2.26 8.63
CA ILE A 190 28.10 0.97 8.57
C ILE A 190 29.00 0.88 7.34
N ALA A 191 28.53 1.36 6.19
CA ALA A 191 29.28 1.35 4.93
C ALA A 191 30.45 2.35 4.92
N PHE A 192 30.39 3.42 5.72
CA PHE A 192 31.41 4.47 5.78
C PHE A 192 32.66 4.02 6.53
N LYS A 193 33.54 3.28 5.86
CA LYS A 193 34.79 2.72 6.42
C LYS A 193 35.93 2.68 5.38
N PRO A 194 37.19 2.46 5.81
CA PRO A 194 38.36 2.51 4.91
C PRO A 194 38.24 1.61 3.69
N ASP A 195 37.89 0.34 3.90
CA ASP A 195 37.58 -0.60 2.83
C ASP A 195 36.06 -0.80 2.74
N PRO A 196 35.36 -0.16 1.79
CA PRO A 196 33.92 -0.30 1.64
C PRO A 196 33.48 -1.69 1.14
N ALA A 197 34.37 -2.46 0.52
CA ALA A 197 34.07 -3.80 0.00
C ALA A 197 34.21 -4.89 1.07
N ALA A 198 34.98 -4.65 2.13
CA ALA A 198 35.07 -5.58 3.24
C ALA A 198 33.68 -5.82 3.89
N PRO A 199 33.34 -7.03 4.32
CA PRO A 199 32.12 -7.28 5.07
C PRO A 199 32.15 -6.58 6.45
N PRO A 200 31.00 -6.31 7.08
CA PRO A 200 30.96 -5.81 8.45
C PRO A 200 31.56 -6.82 9.44
N ARG A 201 32.28 -6.34 10.47
CA ARG A 201 32.90 -7.20 11.49
C ARG A 201 31.99 -7.46 12.71
N ASN A 202 31.09 -6.53 13.03
CA ASN A 202 30.16 -6.64 14.16
C ASN A 202 28.90 -7.40 13.73
N ALA A 203 28.44 -8.36 14.54
CA ALA A 203 27.21 -9.12 14.31
C ALA A 203 25.99 -8.23 14.06
N ALA A 204 25.81 -7.14 14.83
CA ALA A 204 24.69 -6.22 14.63
C ALA A 204 24.75 -5.52 13.25
N ALA A 205 25.95 -5.15 12.81
CA ALA A 205 26.16 -4.53 11.50
C ALA A 205 25.98 -5.54 10.35
N VAL A 206 26.36 -6.81 10.56
CA VAL A 206 26.09 -7.90 9.62
C VAL A 206 24.58 -8.09 9.47
N LEU A 207 23.83 -8.18 10.58
CA LEU A 207 22.38 -8.35 10.54
C LEU A 207 21.68 -7.17 9.86
N ALA A 208 22.09 -5.94 10.20
CA ALA A 208 21.53 -4.73 9.59
C ALA A 208 21.69 -4.72 8.07
N VAL A 209 22.86 -5.11 7.56
CA VAL A 209 23.11 -5.21 6.10
C VAL A 209 22.41 -6.43 5.50
N ALA A 210 22.40 -7.57 6.19
CA ALA A 210 21.81 -8.80 5.68
C ALA A 210 20.30 -8.66 5.43
N LEU A 211 19.57 -7.96 6.29
CA LEU A 211 18.11 -7.85 6.19
C LEU A 211 17.65 -7.24 4.84
N PRO A 212 18.09 -6.04 4.40
CA PRO A 212 17.75 -5.53 3.07
C PRO A 212 18.16 -6.47 1.93
N VAL A 213 19.31 -7.14 2.04
CA VAL A 213 19.78 -8.08 1.01
C VAL A 213 18.89 -9.32 0.93
N GLN A 214 18.44 -9.83 2.07
CA GLN A 214 17.48 -10.93 2.15
C GLN A 214 16.13 -10.50 1.59
N LEU A 215 15.64 -9.30 1.91
CA LEU A 215 14.43 -8.74 1.29
C LEU A 215 14.61 -8.59 -0.23
N GLY A 216 15.80 -8.21 -0.68
CA GLY A 216 16.21 -8.18 -2.10
C GLY A 216 16.07 -9.53 -2.79
N ALA A 217 16.72 -10.55 -2.23
CA ALA A 217 16.64 -11.91 -2.76
C ALA A 217 15.20 -12.44 -2.75
N TYR A 218 14.46 -12.18 -1.66
CA TYR A 218 13.07 -12.57 -1.52
C TYR A 218 12.18 -11.91 -2.58
N PHE A 219 12.33 -10.60 -2.79
CA PHE A 219 11.62 -9.86 -3.83
C PHE A 219 11.96 -10.37 -5.24
N LEU A 220 13.23 -10.63 -5.54
CA LEU A 220 13.63 -11.17 -6.84
C LEU A 220 13.07 -12.57 -7.10
N MET A 221 13.05 -13.44 -6.08
CA MET A 221 12.40 -14.76 -6.20
C MET A 221 10.89 -14.64 -6.35
N TRP A 222 10.26 -13.68 -5.68
CA TRP A 222 8.84 -13.38 -5.89
C TRP A 222 8.56 -12.87 -7.32
N MET A 223 9.42 -12.00 -7.85
CA MET A 223 9.38 -11.50 -9.22
C MET A 223 9.61 -12.60 -10.26
N LEU A 224 10.41 -13.62 -9.94
CA LEU A 224 10.54 -14.79 -10.82
C LEU A 224 9.21 -15.52 -10.98
N GLY A 225 8.35 -15.52 -9.94
CA GLY A 225 6.98 -16.00 -10.03
C GLY A 225 6.14 -15.23 -11.06
N PHE A 226 6.32 -13.91 -11.16
CA PHE A 226 5.68 -13.13 -12.24
C PHE A 226 6.17 -13.56 -13.63
N GLY A 227 7.46 -13.92 -13.78
CA GLY A 227 7.96 -14.53 -15.01
C GLY A 227 7.29 -15.86 -15.36
N VAL A 228 6.96 -16.68 -14.35
CA VAL A 228 6.16 -17.91 -14.54
C VAL A 228 4.74 -17.56 -14.98
N GLU A 229 4.12 -16.54 -14.40
CA GLU A 229 2.79 -16.06 -14.79
C GLU A 229 2.76 -15.56 -16.24
N LEU A 230 3.80 -14.84 -16.67
CA LEU A 230 3.98 -14.43 -18.06
C LEU A 230 4.16 -15.63 -19.00
N ALA A 231 4.87 -16.68 -18.58
CA ALA A 231 5.02 -17.90 -19.37
C ALA A 231 3.69 -18.68 -19.52
N TRP A 232 2.89 -18.78 -18.45
CA TRP A 232 1.53 -19.34 -18.54
C TRP A 232 0.63 -18.48 -19.43
N THR A 233 0.78 -17.17 -19.36
CA THR A 233 0.04 -16.22 -20.19
C THR A 233 0.38 -16.41 -21.67
N ALA A 234 1.67 -16.46 -22.01
CA ALA A 234 2.15 -16.64 -23.37
C ALA A 234 1.83 -18.02 -23.96
N SER A 235 1.78 -19.06 -23.12
CA SER A 235 1.36 -20.41 -23.54
C SER A 235 -0.16 -20.60 -23.56
N GLY A 236 -0.94 -19.59 -23.15
CA GLY A 236 -2.39 -19.66 -23.09
C GLY A 236 -2.95 -20.57 -21.98
N SER A 237 -2.09 -21.11 -21.10
CA SER A 237 -2.51 -22.00 -20.00
C SER A 237 -2.88 -21.24 -18.73
N HIS A 238 -2.72 -19.91 -18.71
CA HIS A 238 -3.10 -19.11 -17.56
C HIS A 238 -4.62 -19.08 -17.40
N PRO A 239 -5.19 -19.26 -16.19
CA PRO A 239 -6.63 -19.25 -15.99
C PRO A 239 -7.33 -17.95 -16.45
N LEU A 240 -6.63 -16.81 -16.43
CA LEU A 240 -7.15 -15.54 -16.97
C LEU A 240 -7.08 -15.44 -18.49
N ASN A 241 -6.50 -16.40 -19.20
CA ASN A 241 -6.38 -16.35 -20.67
C ASN A 241 -7.09 -17.50 -21.37
N THR A 242 -7.59 -18.48 -20.62
CA THR A 242 -8.41 -19.54 -21.21
C THR A 242 -9.77 -18.96 -21.61
N PRO A 243 -10.31 -19.33 -22.80
CA PRO A 243 -11.63 -18.88 -23.25
C PRO A 243 -12.73 -19.27 -22.27
N GLU A 244 -12.66 -20.51 -21.78
CA GLU A 244 -13.52 -21.01 -20.72
C GLU A 244 -12.77 -20.96 -19.39
N PRO A 245 -13.34 -20.30 -18.35
CA PRO A 245 -12.73 -20.30 -17.04
C PRO A 245 -12.80 -21.71 -16.40
N PRO A 246 -11.86 -22.08 -15.53
CA PRO A 246 -11.93 -23.35 -14.82
C PRO A 246 -13.23 -23.44 -13.99
N LYS A 247 -14.04 -24.46 -14.26
CA LYS A 247 -15.33 -24.66 -13.59
C LYS A 247 -15.18 -24.73 -12.07
N GLY A 248 -16.10 -24.12 -11.33
CA GLY A 248 -16.08 -24.01 -9.87
C GLY A 248 -14.89 -23.21 -9.32
N GLY A 249 -14.20 -22.48 -10.19
CA GLY A 249 -12.97 -21.74 -9.90
C GLY A 249 -13.20 -20.31 -9.44
N TYR A 250 -12.11 -19.69 -8.99
CA TYR A 250 -12.08 -18.26 -8.65
C TYR A 250 -12.36 -17.41 -9.89
N VAL A 251 -11.71 -17.69 -11.02
CA VAL A 251 -11.84 -16.95 -12.27
C VAL A 251 -13.24 -17.11 -12.87
N GLU A 252 -13.87 -18.28 -12.75
CA GLU A 252 -15.28 -18.44 -13.15
C GLU A 252 -16.17 -17.52 -12.32
N SER A 253 -15.96 -17.48 -11.01
CA SER A 253 -16.78 -16.65 -10.12
C SER A 253 -16.52 -15.14 -10.28
N ASP A 254 -15.30 -14.76 -10.62
CA ASP A 254 -14.88 -13.36 -10.85
C ASP A 254 -15.41 -12.83 -12.19
N ARG A 255 -15.46 -13.69 -13.21
CA ARG A 255 -15.98 -13.35 -14.55
C ARG A 255 -17.49 -13.49 -14.70
N ALA A 256 -18.13 -14.29 -13.84
CA ALA A 256 -19.57 -14.48 -13.89
C ALA A 256 -20.30 -13.14 -13.72
N GLU A 257 -21.30 -12.90 -14.57
CA GLU A 257 -22.23 -11.80 -14.38
C GLU A 257 -23.11 -12.06 -13.14
N GLY A 258 -23.79 -11.03 -12.64
CA GLY A 258 -24.60 -11.12 -11.41
C GLY A 258 -25.63 -12.26 -11.45
N ARG A 259 -26.23 -12.51 -12.62
CA ARG A 259 -27.19 -13.60 -12.82
C ARG A 259 -26.52 -14.97 -12.74
N ASP A 260 -25.41 -15.14 -13.46
CA ASP A 260 -24.67 -16.40 -13.52
C ASP A 260 -24.10 -16.78 -12.15
N ILE A 261 -23.58 -15.83 -11.39
CA ILE A 261 -23.03 -16.10 -10.07
C ILE A 261 -24.12 -16.54 -9.08
N LEU A 262 -25.33 -15.97 -9.16
CA LEU A 262 -26.48 -16.43 -8.37
C LEU A 262 -26.88 -17.87 -8.75
N LEU A 263 -26.98 -18.17 -10.05
CA LEU A 263 -27.30 -19.52 -10.53
C LEU A 263 -26.26 -20.55 -10.11
N LEU A 264 -24.97 -20.20 -10.24
CA LEU A 264 -23.86 -21.03 -9.76
C LEU A 264 -23.94 -21.26 -8.25
N GLY A 265 -24.36 -20.26 -7.48
CA GLY A 265 -24.52 -20.36 -6.03
C GLY A 265 -25.58 -21.38 -5.60
N ILE A 266 -26.67 -21.51 -6.36
CA ILE A 266 -27.79 -22.43 -6.08
C ILE A 266 -27.83 -23.68 -6.96
N GLU A 267 -26.80 -23.93 -7.77
CA GLU A 267 -26.75 -25.02 -8.75
C GLU A 267 -27.12 -26.37 -8.10
N ASN A 268 -26.47 -26.68 -6.97
CA ASN A 268 -26.65 -27.93 -6.23
C ASN A 268 -27.70 -27.85 -5.12
N ASN A 269 -28.52 -26.79 -5.11
CA ASN A 269 -29.55 -26.62 -4.09
C ASN A 269 -30.70 -27.63 -4.29
N ARG A 270 -31.11 -28.27 -3.20
CA ARG A 270 -32.18 -29.29 -3.15
C ARG A 270 -33.46 -28.78 -2.50
N ASP A 271 -33.50 -27.51 -2.12
CA ASP A 271 -34.72 -26.89 -1.60
C ASP A 271 -35.87 -27.03 -2.62
N PRO A 272 -37.10 -27.37 -2.19
CA PRO A 272 -38.27 -27.42 -3.06
C PRO A 272 -38.47 -26.15 -3.90
N GLU A 273 -38.11 -24.98 -3.36
CA GLU A 273 -38.27 -23.69 -4.03
C GLU A 273 -37.11 -23.34 -4.98
N ALA A 274 -36.04 -24.13 -5.03
CA ALA A 274 -34.88 -23.83 -5.84
C ALA A 274 -35.19 -23.72 -7.34
N ALA A 275 -36.21 -24.44 -7.84
CA ALA A 275 -36.67 -24.29 -9.23
C ALA A 275 -37.26 -22.90 -9.47
N LEU A 276 -38.12 -22.43 -8.57
CA LEU A 276 -38.71 -21.10 -8.62
C LEU A 276 -37.65 -20.00 -8.54
N TRP A 277 -36.67 -20.14 -7.65
CA TRP A 277 -35.58 -19.15 -7.55
C TRP A 277 -34.75 -19.07 -8.83
N ARG A 278 -34.48 -20.19 -9.51
CA ARG A 278 -33.78 -20.18 -10.81
C ARG A 278 -34.58 -19.42 -11.88
N GLU A 279 -35.90 -19.58 -11.90
CA GLU A 279 -36.78 -18.82 -12.79
C GLU A 279 -36.83 -17.33 -12.44
N GLN A 280 -36.88 -16.98 -11.14
CA GLN A 280 -36.87 -15.57 -10.73
C GLN A 280 -35.52 -14.89 -11.02
N ILE A 281 -34.39 -15.56 -10.75
CA ILE A 281 -33.06 -15.08 -11.20
C ILE A 281 -33.03 -14.87 -12.72
N ALA A 282 -33.78 -15.68 -13.47
CA ALA A 282 -33.82 -15.57 -14.92
C ALA A 282 -34.58 -14.35 -15.44
N LEU A 283 -35.48 -13.78 -14.63
CA LEU A 283 -36.41 -12.72 -15.00
C LEU A 283 -36.11 -11.39 -14.30
N SER A 284 -35.49 -11.42 -13.12
CA SER A 284 -35.22 -10.24 -12.30
C SER A 284 -33.91 -9.54 -12.70
N ASP A 285 -33.88 -8.22 -12.46
CA ASP A 285 -32.64 -7.43 -12.50
C ASP A 285 -31.75 -7.79 -11.31
N VAL A 286 -30.45 -7.94 -11.58
CA VAL A 286 -29.45 -8.26 -10.56
C VAL A 286 -28.68 -7.02 -10.16
N TYR A 287 -28.67 -6.74 -8.86
CA TYR A 287 -27.93 -5.63 -8.27
C TYR A 287 -26.62 -6.16 -7.71
N THR A 288 -25.50 -5.68 -8.25
CA THR A 288 -24.15 -6.07 -7.83
C THR A 288 -23.52 -4.96 -7.01
N LEU A 289 -23.09 -5.29 -5.80
CA LEU A 289 -22.43 -4.38 -4.86
C LEU A 289 -20.97 -4.80 -4.67
N TYR A 290 -20.07 -3.82 -4.66
CA TYR A 290 -18.65 -4.03 -4.40
C TYR A 290 -18.25 -3.33 -3.09
N PRO A 291 -17.68 -4.05 -2.12
CA PRO A 291 -17.27 -3.43 -0.86
C PRO A 291 -16.12 -2.45 -1.08
N LEU A 292 -16.21 -1.31 -0.41
CA LEU A 292 -15.13 -0.35 -0.26
C LEU A 292 -13.89 -1.05 0.32
N ARG A 293 -12.72 -0.63 -0.16
CA ARG A 293 -11.43 -1.14 0.31
C ARG A 293 -10.78 -0.24 1.35
N GLU A 294 -11.16 1.03 1.36
CA GLU A 294 -10.63 2.06 2.26
C GLU A 294 -11.74 3.07 2.57
N LEU A 295 -11.69 3.61 3.78
CA LEU A 295 -12.57 4.70 4.24
C LEU A 295 -11.77 5.99 4.37
N PRO A 296 -12.43 7.16 4.23
CA PRO A 296 -11.76 8.43 4.49
C PRO A 296 -11.41 8.55 5.98
N VAL A 297 -10.11 8.69 6.27
CA VAL A 297 -9.57 8.79 7.64
C VAL A 297 -9.28 10.23 8.00
N ARG A 298 -9.65 10.64 9.23
CA ARG A 298 -9.43 12.01 9.71
C ARG A 298 -7.93 12.30 9.74
N ASN A 299 -7.53 13.46 9.22
CA ASN A 299 -6.14 13.91 9.13
C ASN A 299 -5.21 12.99 8.31
N SER A 300 -5.76 12.12 7.46
CA SER A 300 -4.95 11.45 6.44
C SER A 300 -4.34 12.51 5.51
N LEU A 301 -3.07 12.36 5.15
CA LEU A 301 -2.40 13.28 4.22
C LEU A 301 -2.95 13.19 2.78
N THR A 302 -3.71 12.14 2.48
CA THR A 302 -4.28 11.87 1.15
C THR A 302 -5.74 11.44 1.28
N ASN A 303 -6.49 11.51 0.19
CA ASN A 303 -7.87 11.05 0.14
C ASN A 303 -7.98 9.78 -0.72
N PRO A 304 -8.93 8.87 -0.42
CA PRO A 304 -9.24 7.74 -1.31
C PRO A 304 -9.81 8.21 -2.65
N SER A 305 -10.55 9.32 -2.65
CA SER A 305 -11.11 10.02 -3.80
C SER A 305 -11.22 11.52 -3.48
N PRO A 306 -11.26 12.44 -4.46
CA PRO A 306 -11.50 13.86 -4.18
C PRO A 306 -12.73 14.09 -3.31
N LEU A 307 -12.58 14.87 -2.24
CA LEU A 307 -13.65 15.21 -1.29
C LEU A 307 -14.36 16.49 -1.72
N GLU A 308 -14.83 16.52 -2.96
CA GLU A 308 -15.42 17.71 -3.58
C GLU A 308 -16.74 17.42 -4.29
N LEU A 309 -17.67 18.35 -4.19
CA LEU A 309 -19.01 18.27 -4.78
C LEU A 309 -19.33 19.59 -5.48
N GLY A 310 -19.86 19.51 -6.70
CA GLY A 310 -20.32 20.66 -7.46
C GLY A 310 -21.84 20.83 -7.37
N ASP A 311 -22.29 22.07 -7.34
CA ASP A 311 -23.68 22.45 -7.50
C ASP A 311 -23.77 23.53 -8.57
N ASP A 312 -24.15 23.11 -9.77
CA ASP A 312 -24.24 23.99 -10.93
C ASP A 312 -25.42 24.97 -10.82
N ARG A 313 -26.51 24.57 -10.15
CA ARG A 313 -27.73 25.39 -9.98
C ARG A 313 -27.42 26.63 -9.17
N ASN A 314 -26.67 26.49 -8.09
CA ASN A 314 -26.27 27.61 -7.25
C ASN A 314 -24.85 28.13 -7.53
N ASN A 315 -24.17 27.59 -8.54
CA ASN A 315 -22.82 27.96 -8.92
C ASN A 315 -21.84 27.82 -7.72
N LEU A 316 -21.92 26.70 -7.02
CA LEU A 316 -21.07 26.37 -5.87
C LEU A 316 -20.13 25.20 -6.18
N TRP A 317 -18.93 25.29 -5.61
CA TRP A 317 -17.99 24.19 -5.47
C TRP A 317 -17.72 23.99 -3.99
N MET A 318 -17.99 22.80 -3.50
CA MET A 318 -17.91 22.43 -2.10
C MET A 318 -16.72 21.50 -1.91
N VAL A 319 -15.88 21.78 -0.91
CA VAL A 319 -14.71 20.93 -0.58
C VAL A 319 -14.72 20.64 0.91
N TYR A 320 -14.61 19.36 1.27
CA TYR A 320 -14.58 18.97 2.68
C TYR A 320 -13.30 19.45 3.37
N SER A 321 -13.45 20.14 4.51
CA SER A 321 -12.36 20.53 5.40
C SER A 321 -12.31 19.59 6.61
N HIS A 322 -11.15 19.00 6.85
CA HIS A 322 -10.90 18.14 8.01
C HIS A 322 -10.85 18.92 9.32
N ASP A 323 -10.35 20.17 9.28
CA ASP A 323 -10.22 21.00 10.48
C ASP A 323 -11.58 21.53 10.94
N ARG A 324 -12.42 21.93 9.99
CA ARG A 324 -13.77 22.47 10.26
C ARG A 324 -14.83 21.38 10.34
N ALA A 325 -14.52 20.18 9.83
CA ALA A 325 -15.46 19.07 9.67
C ALA A 325 -16.76 19.50 8.95
N ARG A 326 -16.60 20.31 7.90
CA ARG A 326 -17.67 20.92 7.10
C ARG A 326 -17.18 21.07 5.65
N PHE A 327 -18.10 21.22 4.72
CA PHE A 327 -17.78 21.60 3.34
C PHE A 327 -17.59 23.11 3.25
N VAL A 328 -16.40 23.56 2.86
CA VAL A 328 -16.15 24.97 2.54
C VAL A 328 -16.62 25.22 1.12
N THR A 329 -17.42 26.27 0.92
CA THR A 329 -18.04 26.59 -0.36
C THR A 329 -17.35 27.77 -1.03
N ARG A 330 -17.14 27.65 -2.35
CA ARG A 330 -16.64 28.72 -3.21
C ARG A 330 -17.48 28.80 -4.48
N GLY A 331 -17.52 29.96 -5.13
CA GLY A 331 -18.23 30.10 -6.39
C GLY A 331 -17.56 29.30 -7.51
N LEU A 332 -18.32 28.56 -8.30
CA LEU A 332 -17.81 27.72 -9.39
C LEU A 332 -17.12 28.56 -10.48
N ARG A 333 -17.73 29.69 -10.87
CA ARG A 333 -17.19 30.62 -11.88
C ARG A 333 -16.14 31.62 -11.37
N ASP A 334 -16.36 32.23 -10.21
CA ASP A 334 -15.50 33.31 -9.70
C ASP A 334 -14.44 32.84 -8.69
N ARG A 335 -14.53 31.60 -8.22
CA ARG A 335 -13.64 30.96 -7.23
C ARG A 335 -13.53 31.70 -5.90
N ARG A 336 -14.47 32.61 -5.58
CA ARG A 336 -14.48 33.36 -4.32
C ARG A 336 -15.15 32.55 -3.22
N ALA A 337 -14.72 32.74 -1.97
CA ALA A 337 -15.34 32.10 -0.81
C ALA A 337 -16.80 32.52 -0.67
N ARG A 338 -17.69 31.57 -0.33
CA ARG A 338 -19.14 31.79 -0.19
C ARG A 338 -19.67 31.39 1.18
N GLY A 339 -19.04 30.46 1.87
CA GLY A 339 -19.45 30.03 3.21
C GLY A 339 -19.01 28.61 3.55
N GLU A 340 -19.77 27.98 4.44
CA GLU A 340 -19.56 26.59 4.87
C GLU A 340 -20.91 25.88 4.96
N LEU A 341 -20.92 24.58 4.67
CA LEU A 341 -22.06 23.70 4.80
C LEU A 341 -21.73 22.52 5.71
N GLY A 342 -22.56 22.33 6.73
CA GLY A 342 -22.59 21.21 7.65
C GLY A 342 -23.89 20.42 7.52
N VAL A 343 -24.24 19.67 8.56
CA VAL A 343 -25.40 18.78 8.60
C VAL A 343 -26.62 19.50 9.19
N GLY A 344 -27.75 19.40 8.52
CA GLY A 344 -29.06 19.94 8.92
C GLY A 344 -29.13 21.46 8.97
N GLU A 345 -30.27 21.97 9.45
CA GLU A 345 -30.53 23.42 9.56
C GLU A 345 -29.51 24.15 10.45
N GLN A 346 -28.99 23.47 11.47
CA GLN A 346 -27.98 24.02 12.38
C GLN A 346 -26.57 24.03 11.78
N GLN A 347 -26.38 23.46 10.58
CA GLN A 347 -25.09 23.36 9.90
C GLN A 347 -24.02 22.70 10.81
N ALA A 348 -24.41 21.63 11.51
CA ALA A 348 -23.52 20.95 12.45
C ALA A 348 -22.30 20.36 11.75
N ALA A 349 -21.19 20.19 12.47
CA ALA A 349 -20.02 19.51 11.92
C ALA A 349 -20.34 18.04 11.61
N PHE A 350 -19.79 17.52 10.52
CA PHE A 350 -19.82 16.10 10.22
C PHE A 350 -19.03 15.33 11.29
N PRO A 351 -19.53 14.20 11.79
CA PRO A 351 -18.84 13.42 12.82
C PRO A 351 -17.52 12.83 12.29
N ALA A 352 -17.47 12.48 11.02
CA ALA A 352 -16.32 11.89 10.35
C ALA A 352 -16.10 12.48 8.94
N PRO A 353 -14.87 12.34 8.38
CA PRO A 353 -14.59 12.75 7.01
C PRO A 353 -15.61 12.18 6.03
N THR A 354 -16.20 13.07 5.24
CA THR A 354 -17.36 12.75 4.40
C THR A 354 -16.99 12.98 2.93
N MET A 355 -17.29 12.00 2.08
CA MET A 355 -16.95 11.99 0.67
C MET A 355 -18.18 11.81 -0.22
N PRO A 356 -18.20 12.39 -1.42
CA PRO A 356 -19.31 12.19 -2.37
C PRO A 356 -19.34 10.74 -2.88
N PHE A 357 -20.54 10.26 -3.19
CA PHE A 357 -20.80 8.97 -3.82
C PHE A 357 -21.99 9.06 -4.77
N GLY A 358 -21.73 8.73 -6.04
CA GLY A 358 -22.70 8.97 -7.10
C GLY A 358 -23.04 10.46 -7.23
N ALA A 359 -24.25 10.74 -7.71
CA ALA A 359 -24.73 12.11 -7.92
C ALA A 359 -25.45 12.71 -6.71
N VAL A 360 -25.93 11.88 -5.78
CA VAL A 360 -26.95 12.30 -4.79
C VAL A 360 -26.45 12.19 -3.35
N TYR A 361 -25.58 11.22 -3.07
CA TYR A 361 -25.19 10.90 -1.70
C TYR A 361 -23.77 11.35 -1.37
N LEU A 362 -23.56 11.60 -0.09
CA LEU A 362 -22.25 11.66 0.53
C LEU A 362 -22.21 10.63 1.65
N PHE A 363 -21.06 10.08 1.96
CA PHE A 363 -20.95 9.11 3.04
C PHE A 363 -19.66 9.29 3.83
N ASN A 364 -19.70 8.83 5.07
CA ASN A 364 -18.54 8.63 5.91
C ASN A 364 -18.57 7.22 6.49
N ALA A 365 -17.68 6.94 7.44
CA ALA A 365 -17.58 5.61 8.03
C ALA A 365 -18.84 5.17 8.80
N GLN A 366 -19.77 6.05 9.19
CA GLN A 366 -20.92 5.71 10.04
C GLN A 366 -22.28 6.04 9.42
N ALA A 367 -22.34 6.96 8.47
CA ALA A 367 -23.59 7.49 7.95
C ALA A 367 -23.47 7.91 6.48
N ALA A 368 -24.62 8.01 5.82
CA ALA A 368 -24.75 8.64 4.52
C ALA A 368 -25.77 9.78 4.55
N TYR A 369 -25.48 10.80 3.76
CA TYR A 369 -26.15 12.08 3.71
C TYR A 369 -26.59 12.36 2.29
N GLN A 370 -27.65 13.15 2.14
CA GLN A 370 -28.11 13.65 0.86
C GLN A 370 -28.00 15.17 0.86
N TYR A 371 -27.43 15.70 -0.23
CA TYR A 371 -27.39 17.13 -0.47
C TYR A 371 -28.69 17.57 -1.17
N ASP A 372 -29.36 18.55 -0.59
CA ASP A 372 -30.48 19.23 -1.25
C ASP A 372 -29.99 20.56 -1.84
N ASP A 373 -30.01 20.68 -3.16
CA ASP A 373 -29.54 21.86 -3.88
C ASP A 373 -30.50 23.05 -3.72
N GLU A 374 -31.79 22.81 -3.47
CA GLU A 374 -32.77 23.87 -3.27
C GLU A 374 -32.57 24.60 -1.94
N GLN A 375 -32.43 23.85 -0.84
CA GLN A 375 -32.22 24.42 0.48
C GLN A 375 -30.75 24.64 0.81
N GLN A 376 -29.83 24.07 0.03
CA GLN A 376 -28.39 24.05 0.30
C GLN A 376 -28.07 23.43 1.65
N LEU A 377 -28.78 22.35 2.01
CA LEU A 377 -28.64 21.64 3.28
C LEU A 377 -28.20 20.19 3.04
N MET A 378 -27.46 19.65 3.99
CA MET A 378 -27.06 18.24 4.01
C MET A 378 -27.89 17.48 5.03
N PHE A 379 -28.68 16.52 4.60
CA PHE A 379 -29.55 15.73 5.48
C PHE A 379 -28.98 14.35 5.70
N GLU A 380 -28.95 13.89 6.95
CA GLU A 380 -28.56 12.51 7.25
C GLU A 380 -29.71 11.57 6.89
N ARG A 381 -29.46 10.65 5.98
CA ARG A 381 -30.48 9.74 5.43
C ARG A 381 -30.32 8.32 5.94
N PHE A 382 -29.08 7.89 6.16
CA PHE A 382 -28.75 6.54 6.59
C PHE A 382 -27.77 6.60 7.76
N ARG A 383 -28.06 5.85 8.82
CA ARG A 383 -27.19 5.71 10.00
C ARG A 383 -26.93 4.24 10.29
N LEU A 384 -25.67 3.86 10.40
CA LEU A 384 -25.27 2.52 10.82
C LEU A 384 -25.33 2.39 12.35
N PRO A 385 -25.55 1.18 12.88
CA PRO A 385 -25.45 0.92 14.31
C PRO A 385 -24.07 1.23 14.88
N ALA A 386 -24.02 1.55 16.17
CA ALA A 386 -22.78 1.88 16.85
C ALA A 386 -21.76 0.71 16.78
N GLY A 387 -20.53 1.03 16.38
CA GLY A 387 -19.44 0.06 16.26
C GLY A 387 -19.41 -0.72 14.95
N GLU A 388 -20.31 -0.43 14.01
CA GLU A 388 -20.22 -0.87 12.61
C GLU A 388 -19.65 0.26 11.75
N VAL A 389 -19.03 -0.11 10.62
CA VAL A 389 -18.52 0.84 9.63
C VAL A 389 -19.06 0.58 8.23
N MET A 390 -19.18 1.64 7.44
CA MET A 390 -19.64 1.59 6.05
C MET A 390 -18.73 0.71 5.19
N ALA A 391 -19.31 -0.28 4.52
CA ALA A 391 -18.66 -1.13 3.53
C ALA A 391 -19.20 -0.87 2.12
N VAL A 392 -20.49 -0.59 1.96
CA VAL A 392 -21.10 -0.14 0.70
C VAL A 392 -22.03 1.04 1.02
N PRO A 393 -21.79 2.22 0.42
CA PRO A 393 -22.72 3.36 0.52
C PRO A 393 -24.10 3.03 -0.08
N PRO A 394 -25.11 3.90 0.08
CA PRO A 394 -26.45 3.63 -0.44
C PRO A 394 -26.47 3.36 -1.95
N GLU A 395 -26.98 2.19 -2.32
CA GLU A 395 -27.17 1.74 -3.69
C GLU A 395 -28.59 1.16 -3.86
N PRO A 396 -29.16 1.14 -5.06
CA PRO A 396 -30.46 0.54 -5.29
C PRO A 396 -30.41 -0.99 -5.17
N ALA A 397 -31.51 -1.57 -4.72
CA ALA A 397 -31.73 -3.00 -4.53
C ALA A 397 -33.21 -3.33 -4.76
N GLY A 398 -33.60 -3.34 -6.03
CA GLY A 398 -35.00 -3.44 -6.45
C GLY A 398 -35.76 -2.16 -6.12
N ASP A 399 -36.92 -2.31 -5.49
CA ASP A 399 -37.74 -1.20 -4.98
C ASP A 399 -37.18 -0.56 -3.69
N ASN A 400 -36.10 -1.12 -3.14
CA ASN A 400 -35.46 -0.65 -1.91
C ASN A 400 -34.04 -0.11 -2.16
N MET A 401 -33.48 0.52 -1.14
CA MET A 401 -32.08 0.92 -1.09
C MET A 401 -31.32 -0.02 -0.14
N VAL A 402 -30.08 -0.37 -0.47
CA VAL A 402 -29.21 -1.18 0.37
C VAL A 402 -27.99 -0.36 0.81
N VAL A 403 -27.66 -0.48 2.09
CA VAL A 403 -26.41 0.00 2.68
C VAL A 403 -25.75 -1.18 3.37
N MET A 404 -24.46 -1.39 3.15
CA MET A 404 -23.74 -2.49 3.79
C MET A 404 -22.72 -1.95 4.78
N SER A 405 -22.68 -2.55 5.96
CA SER A 405 -21.60 -2.36 6.93
C SER A 405 -20.58 -3.50 6.89
N ASP A 406 -19.58 -3.44 7.75
CA ASP A 406 -18.67 -4.57 8.00
C ASP A 406 -19.36 -5.82 8.59
N ARG A 407 -20.61 -5.70 9.07
CA ARG A 407 -21.34 -6.76 9.78
C ARG A 407 -22.68 -7.17 9.19
N ALA A 408 -23.36 -6.30 8.45
CA ALA A 408 -24.66 -6.61 7.87
C ALA A 408 -24.99 -5.74 6.64
N ALA A 409 -25.88 -6.24 5.79
CA ALA A 409 -26.58 -5.43 4.81
C ALA A 409 -27.93 -4.95 5.39
N TYR A 410 -28.23 -3.68 5.21
CA TYR A 410 -29.45 -3.00 5.67
C TYR A 410 -30.25 -2.55 4.47
N PHE A 411 -31.52 -2.92 4.39
CA PHE A 411 -32.41 -2.46 3.33
C PHE A 411 -33.35 -1.39 3.88
N TYR A 412 -33.58 -0.36 3.08
CA TYR A 412 -34.36 0.82 3.41
C TYR A 412 -35.44 1.04 2.33
N PRO A 413 -36.59 1.63 2.69
CA PRO A 413 -37.69 1.83 1.74
C PRO A 413 -37.27 2.80 0.62
N GLY A 414 -37.21 2.31 -0.63
CA GLY A 414 -36.70 3.11 -1.76
C GLY A 414 -37.62 4.27 -2.13
N ARG A 415 -38.94 4.10 -2.03
CA ARG A 415 -39.90 5.19 -2.27
C ARG A 415 -39.68 6.38 -1.32
N GLU A 416 -39.49 6.12 -0.03
CA GLU A 416 -39.19 7.16 0.97
C GLU A 416 -37.77 7.71 0.78
N ALA A 417 -36.84 6.87 0.30
CA ALA A 417 -35.50 7.31 -0.09
C ALA A 417 -35.52 8.36 -1.22
N MET A 418 -36.52 8.28 -2.10
CA MET A 418 -36.70 9.23 -3.22
C MET A 418 -37.59 10.43 -2.90
N SER A 419 -38.59 10.29 -2.01
CA SER A 419 -39.63 11.30 -1.82
C SER A 419 -39.43 12.23 -0.63
N GLY A 420 -38.47 11.97 0.25
CA GLY A 420 -38.27 12.73 1.48
C GLY A 420 -36.80 12.99 1.82
N LEU A 421 -36.56 13.64 2.97
CA LEU A 421 -35.22 13.95 3.49
C LEU A 421 -35.00 13.47 4.93
N ASP A 422 -36.01 12.81 5.53
CA ASP A 422 -35.95 12.29 6.90
C ASP A 422 -34.95 11.13 7.06
N LEU A 423 -34.56 10.84 8.30
CA LEU A 423 -33.71 9.69 8.61
C LEU A 423 -34.50 8.39 8.38
N LEU A 424 -34.03 7.57 7.43
CA LEU A 424 -34.70 6.32 7.08
C LEU A 424 -34.46 5.25 8.15
N GLN A 425 -35.50 4.44 8.38
CA GLN A 425 -35.39 3.26 9.23
C GLN A 425 -35.16 2.01 8.36
N PRO A 426 -34.26 1.10 8.77
CA PRO A 426 -34.04 -0.13 8.01
C PRO A 426 -35.26 -1.05 8.14
N LEU A 427 -35.73 -1.57 7.00
CA LEU A 427 -36.80 -2.57 6.92
C LEU A 427 -36.30 -3.94 7.37
N MET A 428 -35.08 -4.29 6.98
CA MET A 428 -34.48 -5.58 7.28
C MET A 428 -32.96 -5.45 7.45
N ARG A 429 -32.41 -6.39 8.21
CA ARG A 429 -30.98 -6.50 8.48
C ARG A 429 -30.53 -7.93 8.16
N VAL A 430 -29.67 -8.08 7.16
CA VAL A 430 -29.12 -9.35 6.73
C VAL A 430 -27.70 -9.47 7.26
N PRO A 431 -27.41 -10.39 8.21
CA PRO A 431 -26.07 -10.53 8.77
C PRO A 431 -25.08 -11.02 7.71
N MET A 432 -23.85 -10.49 7.75
CA MET A 432 -22.76 -10.92 6.88
C MET A 432 -22.33 -12.35 7.23
N PRO A 433 -22.27 -13.31 6.27
CA PRO A 433 -21.82 -14.68 6.53
C PRO A 433 -20.34 -14.81 6.94
N GLY A 434 -19.53 -13.78 6.69
CA GLY A 434 -18.09 -13.76 6.92
C GLY A 434 -17.51 -12.36 6.85
N HIS A 435 -16.20 -12.24 7.12
CA HIS A 435 -15.51 -10.95 7.24
C HIS A 435 -15.49 -10.16 5.92
N VAL A 436 -15.91 -8.89 5.96
CA VAL A 436 -16.04 -8.02 4.79
C VAL A 436 -14.73 -7.86 4.00
N GLY A 437 -13.58 -7.86 4.67
CA GLY A 437 -12.28 -7.78 3.99
C GLY A 437 -11.93 -8.93 3.05
N HIS A 438 -12.64 -10.07 3.09
CA HIS A 438 -12.53 -11.13 2.09
C HIS A 438 -13.67 -11.12 1.06
N LEU A 439 -14.66 -10.24 1.23
CA LEU A 439 -15.78 -10.12 0.32
C LEU A 439 -15.28 -9.53 -1.02
N GLY A 440 -15.55 -10.26 -2.10
CA GLY A 440 -15.30 -9.82 -3.46
C GLY A 440 -16.45 -8.95 -3.96
N ARG A 441 -17.68 -9.45 -3.82
CA ARG A 441 -18.92 -8.82 -4.27
C ARG A 441 -20.13 -9.39 -3.54
N VAL A 442 -21.25 -8.66 -3.60
CA VAL A 442 -22.58 -9.12 -3.23
C VAL A 442 -23.48 -8.99 -4.45
N ASP A 443 -24.27 -10.03 -4.73
CA ASP A 443 -25.24 -10.03 -5.82
C ASP A 443 -26.61 -10.31 -5.23
N LEU A 444 -27.60 -9.49 -5.55
CA LEU A 444 -28.94 -9.66 -5.02
C LEU A 444 -30.02 -9.46 -6.09
N ILE A 445 -31.12 -10.15 -5.89
CA ILE A 445 -32.37 -9.95 -6.62
C ILE A 445 -33.51 -9.80 -5.63
N GLU A 446 -34.49 -9.00 -6.02
CA GLU A 446 -35.78 -8.95 -5.36
C GLU A 446 -36.63 -10.15 -5.81
N LEU A 447 -37.21 -10.83 -4.83
CA LEU A 447 -38.17 -11.91 -4.99
C LEU A 447 -39.56 -11.38 -4.58
N LEU A 448 -40.62 -12.09 -4.96
CA LEU A 448 -42.01 -11.69 -4.63
C LEU A 448 -42.25 -11.48 -3.12
N ASP A 449 -41.52 -12.21 -2.29
CA ASP A 449 -41.64 -12.24 -0.84
C ASP A 449 -40.29 -12.00 -0.15
N GLY A 450 -39.41 -11.18 -0.73
CA GLY A 450 -38.17 -10.69 -0.08
C GLY A 450 -36.98 -10.67 -1.02
N TYR A 451 -35.81 -11.17 -0.59
CA TYR A 451 -34.58 -11.15 -1.38
C TYR A 451 -33.89 -12.50 -1.50
N LEU A 452 -33.12 -12.67 -2.57
CA LEU A 452 -32.06 -13.66 -2.64
C LEU A 452 -30.73 -12.91 -2.71
N VAL A 453 -29.84 -13.16 -1.75
CA VAL A 453 -28.57 -12.42 -1.58
C VAL A 453 -27.40 -13.39 -1.60
N SER A 454 -26.49 -13.21 -2.54
CA SER A 454 -25.26 -13.99 -2.70
C SER A 454 -24.05 -13.18 -2.25
N PHE A 455 -23.37 -13.67 -1.21
CA PHE A 455 -22.08 -13.14 -0.76
C PHE A 455 -20.95 -14.00 -1.31
N THR A 456 -20.09 -13.39 -2.14
CA THR A 456 -18.97 -14.09 -2.78
C THR A 456 -17.64 -13.65 -2.15
N TYR A 457 -17.02 -14.54 -1.37
CA TYR A 457 -15.76 -14.31 -0.66
C TYR A 457 -14.58 -14.87 -1.46
N THR A 458 -13.97 -14.00 -2.25
CA THR A 458 -12.85 -14.33 -3.14
C THR A 458 -11.67 -13.39 -2.98
N TRP A 459 -11.82 -12.27 -2.25
CA TRP A 459 -10.76 -11.29 -2.09
C TRP A 459 -9.60 -11.84 -1.27
N GLY A 460 -8.39 -11.75 -1.83
CA GLY A 460 -7.17 -12.32 -1.27
C GLY A 460 -6.88 -13.76 -1.69
N ALA A 461 -7.72 -14.40 -2.51
CA ALA A 461 -7.47 -15.77 -2.99
C ALA A 461 -6.23 -15.84 -3.89
N TRP A 462 -6.08 -14.86 -4.81
CA TRP A 462 -4.95 -14.75 -5.72
C TRP A 462 -3.61 -14.47 -5.01
N THR A 463 -3.66 -13.69 -3.92
CA THR A 463 -2.48 -13.29 -3.14
C THR A 463 -2.09 -14.27 -2.03
N GLY A 464 -2.86 -15.35 -1.84
CA GLY A 464 -2.65 -16.33 -0.78
C GLY A 464 -3.05 -15.84 0.62
N GLU A 465 -3.84 -14.77 0.71
CA GLU A 465 -4.40 -14.28 1.97
C GLU A 465 -5.70 -15.01 2.34
N LEU A 466 -6.48 -15.46 1.35
CA LEU A 466 -7.67 -16.29 1.52
C LEU A 466 -7.37 -17.72 1.05
N GLN A 467 -7.43 -18.69 1.97
CA GLN A 467 -7.11 -20.08 1.68
C GLN A 467 -8.32 -20.87 1.18
N HIS A 468 -9.50 -20.53 1.69
CA HIS A 468 -10.76 -21.18 1.35
C HIS A 468 -11.75 -20.14 0.85
N PRO A 469 -11.69 -19.74 -0.44
CA PRO A 469 -12.71 -18.88 -1.02
C PRO A 469 -14.03 -19.64 -1.13
N TYR A 470 -15.14 -18.93 -0.96
CA TYR A 470 -16.48 -19.53 -0.91
C TYR A 470 -17.55 -18.52 -1.26
N GLN A 471 -18.73 -19.02 -1.59
CA GLN A 471 -19.95 -18.24 -1.80
C GLN A 471 -21.04 -18.76 -0.88
N VAL A 472 -21.86 -17.85 -0.36
CA VAL A 472 -23.05 -18.16 0.45
C VAL A 472 -24.23 -17.44 -0.16
N VAL A 473 -25.32 -18.17 -0.40
CA VAL A 473 -26.58 -17.61 -0.86
C VAL A 473 -27.58 -17.68 0.29
N LEU A 474 -28.14 -16.53 0.64
CA LEU A 474 -29.16 -16.36 1.65
C LEU A 474 -30.50 -16.05 0.99
N ARG A 475 -31.56 -16.72 1.43
CA ARG A 475 -32.95 -16.29 1.19
C ARG A 475 -33.37 -15.42 2.37
N VAL A 476 -33.88 -14.23 2.09
CA VAL A 476 -34.35 -13.28 3.10
C VAL A 476 -35.84 -13.07 2.90
N ASP A 477 -36.65 -13.57 3.81
CA ASP A 477 -38.11 -13.45 3.69
C ASP A 477 -38.60 -11.99 3.91
N GLY A 478 -39.89 -11.75 3.66
CA GLY A 478 -40.51 -10.44 3.88
C GLY A 478 -40.56 -9.99 5.35
N GLN A 479 -40.24 -10.87 6.31
CA GLN A 479 -40.08 -10.53 7.72
C GLN A 479 -38.63 -10.20 8.09
N GLY A 480 -37.70 -10.29 7.12
CA GLY A 480 -36.28 -10.04 7.31
C GLY A 480 -35.50 -11.22 7.89
N GLN A 481 -36.07 -12.44 7.95
CA GLN A 481 -35.33 -13.62 8.38
C GLN A 481 -34.43 -14.11 7.25
N ALA A 482 -33.13 -14.20 7.52
CA ALA A 482 -32.14 -14.70 6.57
C ALA A 482 -31.85 -16.19 6.81
N LEU A 483 -32.14 -17.04 5.83
CA LEU A 483 -31.82 -18.46 5.81
C LEU A 483 -30.72 -18.75 4.79
N GLU A 484 -29.66 -19.45 5.20
CA GLU A 484 -28.67 -19.97 4.26
C GLU A 484 -29.27 -21.10 3.43
N VAL A 485 -29.51 -20.84 2.15
CA VAL A 485 -30.11 -21.81 1.23
C VAL A 485 -29.06 -22.58 0.44
N ALA A 486 -27.88 -21.99 0.22
CA ALA A 486 -26.78 -22.67 -0.43
C ALA A 486 -25.42 -22.13 0.00
N ARG A 487 -24.43 -23.02 0.00
CA ARG A 487 -23.02 -22.69 0.18
C ARG A 487 -22.17 -23.45 -0.82
N ARG A 488 -21.31 -22.72 -1.53
CA ARG A 488 -20.43 -23.26 -2.56
C ARG A 488 -18.98 -22.97 -2.21
N ALA A 489 -18.16 -24.01 -2.14
CA ALA A 489 -16.71 -23.85 -2.06
C ALA A 489 -16.17 -23.46 -3.43
N ILE A 490 -15.34 -22.42 -3.48
CA ILE A 490 -14.70 -21.95 -4.71
C ILE A 490 -13.27 -22.52 -4.74
N ARG A 491 -12.86 -23.11 -5.85
CA ARG A 491 -11.50 -23.65 -6.00
C ARG A 491 -10.52 -22.54 -6.37
N LYS A 492 -9.27 -22.66 -5.91
CA LYS A 492 -8.17 -21.84 -6.43
C LYS A 492 -7.79 -22.38 -7.81
N ASP A 493 -7.72 -21.50 -8.80
CA ASP A 493 -7.35 -21.90 -10.18
C ASP A 493 -5.84 -22.03 -10.37
N LEU A 494 -5.07 -21.43 -9.46
CA LEU A 494 -3.62 -21.51 -9.46
C LEU A 494 -3.14 -22.49 -8.39
N PRO A 495 -2.04 -23.22 -8.63
CA PRO A 495 -1.45 -24.09 -7.63
C PRO A 495 -1.13 -23.35 -6.34
N ALA A 496 -1.35 -23.99 -5.18
CA ALA A 496 -1.05 -23.39 -3.88
C ALA A 496 0.42 -22.94 -3.75
N ALA A 497 1.36 -23.68 -4.35
CA ALA A 497 2.77 -23.28 -4.38
C ALA A 497 2.99 -21.93 -5.10
N TYR A 498 2.12 -21.54 -6.03
CA TYR A 498 2.19 -20.24 -6.69
C TYR A 498 1.54 -19.12 -5.86
N THR A 499 0.31 -19.33 -5.37
CA THR A 499 -0.44 -18.33 -4.59
C THR A 499 0.23 -18.04 -3.25
N ASP A 500 0.80 -19.06 -2.62
CA ASP A 500 1.43 -18.98 -1.30
C ASP A 500 2.96 -18.88 -1.37
N ARG A 501 3.52 -18.49 -2.53
CA ARG A 501 4.98 -18.37 -2.75
C ARG A 501 5.70 -17.51 -1.74
N ASN A 502 5.05 -16.44 -1.32
CA ASN A 502 5.56 -15.55 -0.28
C ASN A 502 5.83 -16.30 1.04
N THR A 503 5.06 -17.33 1.34
CA THR A 503 5.19 -18.07 2.59
C THR A 503 6.29 -19.10 2.54
N TRP A 504 6.32 -19.94 1.50
CA TRP A 504 7.29 -21.03 1.46
C TRP A 504 8.69 -20.58 1.04
N LEU A 505 8.82 -19.44 0.34
CA LEU A 505 10.13 -18.82 0.09
C LEU A 505 10.79 -18.38 1.40
N SER A 506 10.03 -17.76 2.31
CA SER A 506 10.49 -17.40 3.66
C SER A 506 9.31 -17.00 4.56
N PRO A 507 8.89 -17.85 5.50
CA PRO A 507 7.78 -17.50 6.41
C PRO A 507 8.17 -16.36 7.36
N VAL A 508 9.46 -16.28 7.74
CA VAL A 508 10.00 -15.20 8.58
C VAL A 508 9.95 -13.85 7.85
N LEU A 509 10.40 -13.78 6.60
CA LEU A 509 10.32 -12.52 5.85
C LEU A 509 8.88 -12.15 5.50
N ARG A 510 7.99 -13.12 5.23
CA ARG A 510 6.55 -12.83 5.10
C ARG A 510 6.02 -12.15 6.35
N ALA A 511 6.32 -12.66 7.54
CA ALA A 511 5.90 -12.07 8.80
C ALA A 511 6.49 -10.67 9.02
N ILE A 512 7.78 -10.48 8.74
CA ILE A 512 8.45 -9.18 8.83
C ILE A 512 7.82 -8.17 7.86
N CYS A 513 7.59 -8.55 6.60
CA CYS A 513 6.93 -7.69 5.61
C CYS A 513 5.50 -7.36 6.03
N GLY A 514 4.74 -8.32 6.57
CA GLY A 514 3.39 -8.09 7.10
C GLY A 514 3.40 -7.07 8.24
N GLY A 515 4.28 -7.26 9.23
CA GLY A 515 4.43 -6.33 10.36
C GLY A 515 4.94 -4.94 9.93
N ALA A 516 5.82 -4.88 8.93
CA ALA A 516 6.31 -3.62 8.38
C ALA A 516 5.19 -2.84 7.66
N LYS A 517 4.28 -3.53 6.94
CA LYS A 517 3.12 -2.89 6.30
C LYS A 517 2.16 -2.28 7.32
N SER A 518 1.97 -2.93 8.47
CA SER A 518 1.07 -2.45 9.53
C SER A 518 1.76 -1.53 10.56
N LEU A 519 3.03 -1.17 10.37
CA LEU A 519 3.77 -0.37 11.33
C LEU A 519 3.12 1.01 11.47
N PHE A 520 2.69 1.36 12.68
CA PHE A 520 1.94 2.60 13.00
C PHE A 520 0.58 2.74 12.30
N ALA A 521 0.04 1.67 11.72
CA ALA A 521 -1.31 1.68 11.17
C ALA A 521 -2.35 1.50 12.29
N ALA A 522 -3.52 2.13 12.13
CA ALA A 522 -4.68 1.81 12.95
C ALA A 522 -5.34 0.51 12.45
N ASP A 523 -6.08 -0.16 13.33
CA ASP A 523 -6.90 -1.30 12.93
C ASP A 523 -7.98 -0.86 11.94
N ASP A 524 -8.09 -1.58 10.83
CA ASP A 524 -9.03 -1.31 9.74
C ASP A 524 -10.05 -2.46 9.66
N PRO A 525 -11.32 -2.24 10.05
CA PRO A 525 -12.36 -3.28 10.03
C PRO A 525 -12.68 -3.77 8.61
N LEU A 526 -12.35 -3.01 7.57
CA LEU A 526 -12.53 -3.43 6.18
C LEU A 526 -11.43 -4.36 5.69
N LYS A 527 -10.35 -4.57 6.47
CA LYS A 527 -9.24 -5.46 6.11
C LYS A 527 -9.26 -6.74 6.91
N ALA A 528 -9.23 -7.88 6.22
CA ALA A 528 -9.17 -9.18 6.85
C ALA A 528 -7.73 -9.59 7.14
N LYS A 529 -7.51 -10.29 8.26
CA LYS A 529 -6.22 -10.93 8.54
C LYS A 529 -6.02 -12.12 7.60
N PRO A 530 -4.80 -12.36 7.10
CA PRO A 530 -4.52 -13.53 6.26
C PRO A 530 -4.87 -14.83 6.98
N GLN A 531 -5.51 -15.76 6.27
CA GLN A 531 -5.84 -17.08 6.79
C GLN A 531 -4.59 -17.95 6.98
N PRO A 532 -4.62 -18.90 7.94
CA PRO A 532 -3.54 -19.86 8.14
C PRO A 532 -3.26 -20.68 6.87
N VAL A 533 -2.01 -20.73 6.45
CA VAL A 533 -1.60 -21.50 5.28
C VAL A 533 -1.70 -23.01 5.50
N SER A 534 -1.84 -23.76 4.41
CA SER A 534 -1.95 -25.21 4.45
C SER A 534 -0.66 -25.90 4.94
N ARG A 535 -0.82 -27.09 5.53
CA ARG A 535 0.31 -27.89 6.06
C ARG A 535 1.32 -28.27 4.98
N SER A 536 0.87 -28.50 3.74
CA SER A 536 1.77 -28.83 2.63
C SER A 536 2.69 -27.66 2.26
N ILE A 537 2.18 -26.43 2.29
CA ILE A 537 2.98 -25.22 2.07
C ILE A 537 3.96 -24.99 3.22
N LEU A 538 3.56 -25.25 4.46
CA LEU A 538 4.48 -25.21 5.61
C LEU A 538 5.56 -26.28 5.52
N ALA A 539 5.23 -27.49 5.06
CA ALA A 539 6.23 -28.54 4.81
C ALA A 539 7.20 -28.14 3.70
N LEU A 540 6.71 -27.54 2.61
CA LEU A 540 7.55 -27.00 1.54
C LEU A 540 8.48 -25.90 2.06
N ALA A 541 7.98 -25.01 2.93
CA ALA A 541 8.79 -23.99 3.59
C ALA A 541 9.90 -24.63 4.45
N ALA A 542 9.56 -25.65 5.25
CA ALA A 542 10.51 -26.36 6.10
C ALA A 542 11.60 -27.09 5.28
N VAL A 543 11.23 -27.72 4.17
CA VAL A 543 12.19 -28.32 3.22
C VAL A 543 13.09 -27.24 2.62
N GLY A 544 12.54 -26.10 2.18
CA GLY A 544 13.30 -24.97 1.66
C GLY A 544 14.31 -24.43 2.69
N CYS A 545 13.90 -24.32 3.96
CA CYS A 545 14.76 -23.95 5.07
C CYS A 545 15.88 -24.98 5.32
N LEU A 546 15.57 -26.28 5.31
CA LEU A 546 16.56 -27.34 5.48
C LEU A 546 17.60 -27.33 4.35
N LEU A 547 17.15 -27.22 3.10
CA LEU A 547 18.03 -27.12 1.93
C LEU A 547 18.92 -25.87 2.01
N SER A 548 18.37 -24.75 2.49
CA SER A 548 19.13 -23.51 2.70
C SER A 548 20.20 -23.67 3.78
N LEU A 549 19.89 -24.36 4.87
CA LEU A 549 20.83 -24.71 5.93
C LEU A 549 21.97 -25.59 5.40
N LEU A 550 21.65 -26.66 4.68
CA LEU A 550 22.66 -27.56 4.08
C LEU A 550 23.52 -26.82 3.05
N GLY A 551 22.91 -25.97 2.22
CA GLY A 551 23.60 -25.09 1.30
C GLY A 551 24.54 -24.12 2.01
N ALA A 552 24.14 -23.59 3.17
CA ALA A 552 24.98 -22.71 3.97
C ALA A 552 26.18 -23.44 4.59
N ILE A 553 26.02 -24.70 5.04
CA ILE A 553 27.14 -25.53 5.50
C ILE A 553 28.16 -25.70 4.38
N TRP A 554 27.70 -26.08 3.19
CA TRP A 554 28.55 -26.28 2.02
C TRP A 554 29.25 -25.00 1.57
N LEU A 555 28.52 -23.89 1.50
CA LEU A 555 29.04 -22.60 1.03
C LEU A 555 30.02 -21.97 2.03
N SER A 556 29.68 -21.98 3.32
CA SER A 556 30.49 -21.40 4.38
C SER A 556 31.79 -22.18 4.66
N ALA A 557 31.87 -23.45 4.25
CA ALA A 557 33.11 -24.23 4.24
C ALA A 557 34.13 -23.68 3.23
N ARG A 558 33.66 -23.03 2.16
CA ARG A 558 34.46 -22.48 1.06
C ARG A 558 34.72 -20.97 1.18
N GLN A 559 34.23 -20.35 2.25
CA GLN A 559 34.32 -18.91 2.52
C GLN A 559 35.14 -18.65 3.79
N PRO A 560 35.75 -17.46 3.93
CA PRO A 560 36.49 -17.08 5.13
C PRO A 560 35.53 -16.65 6.25
N HIS A 561 35.16 -17.58 7.13
CA HIS A 561 34.36 -17.31 8.33
C HIS A 561 35.06 -17.79 9.61
N SER A 562 34.83 -17.09 10.72
CA SER A 562 35.11 -17.65 12.04
C SER A 562 34.10 -18.77 12.37
N PRO A 563 34.41 -19.73 13.26
CA PRO A 563 33.49 -20.81 13.59
C PRO A 563 32.13 -20.32 14.09
N ARG A 564 32.12 -19.26 14.92
CA ARG A 564 30.87 -18.63 15.41
C ARG A 564 30.07 -17.98 14.30
N ALA A 565 30.72 -17.23 13.41
CA ALA A 565 30.05 -16.58 12.28
C ALA A 565 29.47 -17.61 11.30
N ARG A 566 30.19 -18.71 11.06
CA ARG A 566 29.72 -19.82 10.23
C ARG A 566 28.42 -20.40 10.76
N TRP A 567 28.38 -20.81 12.04
CA TRP A 567 27.18 -21.39 12.62
C TRP A 567 26.02 -20.39 12.73
N ALA A 568 26.31 -19.11 13.00
CA ALA A 568 25.29 -18.07 12.97
C ALA A 568 24.62 -17.95 11.59
N TRP A 569 25.39 -17.97 10.50
CA TRP A 569 24.85 -17.96 9.14
C TRP A 569 24.09 -19.24 8.78
N VAL A 570 24.58 -20.41 9.21
CA VAL A 570 23.88 -21.69 9.01
C VAL A 570 22.52 -21.68 9.70
N LEU A 571 22.45 -21.23 10.96
CA LEU A 571 21.20 -21.07 11.70
C LEU A 571 20.27 -20.04 11.04
N LEU A 572 20.81 -18.89 10.60
CA LEU A 572 20.03 -17.87 9.91
C LEU A 572 19.43 -18.39 8.60
N CYS A 573 20.17 -19.19 7.83
CA CYS A 573 19.66 -19.83 6.62
C CYS A 573 18.60 -20.90 6.93
N GLY A 574 18.72 -21.62 8.04
CA GLY A 574 17.68 -22.56 8.49
C GLY A 574 16.40 -21.88 9.00
N LEU A 575 16.49 -20.66 9.53
CA LEU A 575 15.33 -19.91 10.02
C LEU A 575 14.63 -19.11 8.91
N VAL A 576 15.41 -18.41 8.09
CA VAL A 576 14.90 -17.50 7.05
C VAL A 576 14.68 -18.23 5.73
N GLY A 577 15.45 -19.26 5.43
CA GLY A 577 15.36 -20.02 4.17
C GLY A 577 16.22 -19.45 3.03
N LEU A 578 15.75 -19.63 1.80
CA LEU A 578 16.50 -19.36 0.57
C LEU A 578 17.04 -17.91 0.49
N PRO A 579 16.30 -16.86 0.89
CA PRO A 579 16.81 -15.50 0.84
C PRO A 579 18.08 -15.29 1.68
N ALA A 580 18.20 -15.95 2.84
CA ALA A 580 19.39 -15.86 3.67
C ALA A 580 20.60 -16.58 3.06
N LEU A 581 20.39 -17.69 2.36
CA LEU A 581 21.46 -18.36 1.61
C LEU A 581 22.00 -17.46 0.48
N VAL A 582 21.10 -16.80 -0.26
CA VAL A 582 21.49 -15.83 -1.31
C VAL A 582 22.25 -14.65 -0.69
N SER A 583 21.77 -14.13 0.44
CA SER A 583 22.45 -13.06 1.17
C SER A 583 23.87 -13.46 1.61
N LEU A 584 24.05 -14.67 2.16
CA LEU A 584 25.37 -15.21 2.51
C LEU A 584 26.30 -15.28 1.30
N TRP A 585 25.80 -15.73 0.15
CA TRP A 585 26.56 -15.83 -1.09
C TRP A 585 26.98 -14.45 -1.64
N LEU A 586 26.08 -13.47 -1.60
CA LEU A 586 26.36 -12.11 -2.08
C LEU A 586 27.31 -11.34 -1.16
N MET A 587 27.17 -11.50 0.16
CA MET A 587 27.96 -10.74 1.14
C MET A 587 29.39 -11.26 1.33
N TYR A 588 29.64 -12.55 1.06
CA TYR A 588 30.94 -13.18 1.28
C TYR A 588 31.46 -13.84 0.00
N PRO A 589 32.42 -13.25 -0.73
CA PRO A 589 33.04 -13.90 -1.87
C PRO A 589 33.75 -15.21 -1.47
N ARG A 590 33.94 -16.10 -2.45
CA ARG A 590 34.79 -17.30 -2.27
C ARG A 590 36.22 -16.85 -1.94
N ARG A 591 36.95 -17.68 -1.18
CA ARG A 591 38.38 -17.46 -0.96
C ARG A 591 39.09 -17.48 -2.31
N ASP A 592 39.79 -16.40 -2.65
CA ASP A 592 40.76 -16.44 -3.73
C ASP A 592 41.86 -17.40 -3.30
N THR A 593 41.98 -18.54 -3.98
CA THR A 593 43.16 -19.38 -3.87
C THR A 593 44.27 -18.61 -4.56
N LEU A 594 45.10 -17.92 -3.79
CA LEU A 594 46.36 -17.40 -4.31
C LEU A 594 47.08 -18.60 -4.98
N PRO A 595 47.52 -18.48 -6.25
CA PRO A 595 48.35 -19.52 -6.84
C PRO A 595 49.52 -19.73 -5.89
N VAL A 596 49.67 -20.95 -5.39
CA VAL A 596 50.83 -21.37 -4.61
C VAL A 596 52.04 -20.97 -5.46
N ALA A 597 52.87 -20.07 -4.96
CA ALA A 597 54.10 -19.70 -5.64
C ALA A 597 54.84 -21.00 -5.95
N ALA A 598 55.10 -21.25 -7.23
CA ALA A 598 55.78 -22.47 -7.66
C ALA A 598 57.07 -22.61 -6.84
N PRO A 599 57.28 -23.72 -6.10
CA PRO A 599 58.52 -23.94 -5.40
C PRO A 599 59.61 -24.17 -6.46
N GLY A 600 60.43 -23.16 -6.74
CA GLY A 600 61.58 -23.33 -7.63
C GLY A 600 61.92 -22.18 -8.59
N ALA A 601 61.57 -20.93 -8.33
CA ALA A 601 62.30 -19.84 -8.97
C ALA A 601 63.65 -19.69 -8.25
N LEU A 602 64.65 -20.46 -8.72
CA LEU A 602 66.05 -20.23 -8.37
C LEU A 602 66.39 -18.75 -8.66
N PRO A 603 67.11 -18.06 -7.76
CA PRO A 603 67.58 -16.71 -8.03
C PRO A 603 68.48 -16.77 -9.28
N ALA A 604 68.10 -16.04 -10.32
CA ALA A 604 68.98 -15.83 -11.46
C ALA A 604 70.21 -15.06 -10.98
N THR A 605 71.33 -15.75 -10.89
CA THR A 605 72.66 -15.18 -10.66
C THR A 605 73.26 -14.69 -11.97
N ALA A 606 73.86 -13.49 -11.88
CA ALA A 606 74.73 -12.78 -12.82
C ALA A 606 74.05 -12.03 -13.97
#